data_AF-A0A835UA55-F1
#
_entry.id   AF-A0A835UA55-F1
#
_cell.length_a   1.000
_cell.length_b   1.000
_cell.length_c   1.000
_cell.angle_alpha   90.00
_cell.angle_beta   90.00
_cell.angle_gamma   90.00
#
_symmetry.space_group_name_H-M   'P 1'
#
loop_
_entity.id
_entity.type
_entity.pdbx_description
1 polymer ?
#
loop_
_entity_poly.entity_id
_entity_poly.type
_entity_poly.pdbx_seq_one_letter_code
_entity_poly.pdbx_strand_id
1 'polypeptide(L)'
;MGKSQFYRSLDPNRYLDSYNEKDIQLICCQPDASISWLIPPAVQYRFIRSLDVELEIIFSWVFIRDRPKGKEVVKYELYVEHPPRPYEVKKVFNGTADGFRIFDVYPRYFRVTGSGEVRLLEQTVDSVSGDLFLNHGIPSWWSFHDVNASNVKGCEGLTGPMAIVVSEETPQGILGETLSKFSIWSLYLSFVLAVGRFIRLQFSELKMRIPYENLPSCERLIAICEDIYAARAEGELEVEEVLYWTLVKIYRSPHMLLEYTKPD
;
A
#
# COMPACT_ATOMS: atom_id res chain seq x y z
N MET A 1 19.75 -17.09 -32.90
CA MET A 1 18.26 -17.02 -32.90
C MET A 1 17.81 -16.69 -31.49
N GLY A 2 17.86 -15.41 -31.10
CA GLY A 2 17.98 -15.04 -29.69
C GLY A 2 17.05 -13.90 -29.31
N LYS A 3 16.39 -14.04 -28.16
CA LYS A 3 15.53 -13.05 -27.47
C LYS A 3 14.24 -12.63 -28.17
N SER A 4 14.25 -12.13 -29.41
CA SER A 4 13.03 -11.57 -30.03
C SER A 4 11.99 -12.64 -30.39
N GLN A 5 12.42 -13.86 -30.74
CA GLN A 5 11.50 -14.98 -31.00
C GLN A 5 10.93 -15.57 -29.71
N PHE A 6 11.70 -15.55 -28.62
CA PHE A 6 11.27 -15.99 -27.29
C PHE A 6 10.19 -15.07 -26.72
N TYR A 7 10.40 -13.74 -26.84
CA TYR A 7 9.43 -12.75 -26.41
C TYR A 7 8.10 -12.87 -27.17
N ARG A 8 8.17 -13.09 -28.50
CA ARG A 8 6.97 -13.32 -29.34
C ARG A 8 6.24 -14.64 -29.05
N SER A 9 6.90 -15.66 -28.53
CA SER A 9 6.22 -16.90 -28.09
C SER A 9 5.60 -16.78 -26.70
N LEU A 10 6.15 -15.89 -25.87
CA LEU A 10 5.66 -15.66 -24.52
C LEU A 10 4.44 -14.73 -24.51
N ASP A 11 4.46 -13.74 -25.38
CA ASP A 11 3.39 -12.76 -25.55
C ASP A 11 3.07 -12.58 -27.05
N PRO A 12 2.26 -13.48 -27.63
CA PRO A 12 1.92 -13.43 -29.05
C PRO A 12 1.11 -12.18 -29.41
N ASN A 13 0.35 -11.66 -28.44
CA ASN A 13 -0.56 -10.54 -28.62
C ASN A 13 0.07 -9.18 -28.26
N ARG A 14 1.32 -9.15 -27.82
CA ARG A 14 2.11 -7.93 -27.51
C ARG A 14 1.53 -7.08 -26.38
N TYR A 15 0.91 -7.71 -25.39
CA TYR A 15 0.45 -7.04 -24.16
C TYR A 15 1.59 -6.44 -23.32
N LEU A 16 2.80 -6.98 -23.45
CA LEU A 16 3.97 -6.64 -22.66
C LEU A 16 4.85 -5.56 -23.28
N ASP A 17 4.62 -5.18 -24.56
CA ASP A 17 5.45 -4.22 -25.31
C ASP A 17 5.55 -2.83 -24.65
N SER A 18 4.58 -2.46 -23.81
CA SER A 18 4.57 -1.19 -23.06
C SER A 18 5.39 -1.21 -21.78
N TYR A 19 5.90 -2.37 -21.36
CA TYR A 19 6.62 -2.57 -20.11
C TYR A 19 8.10 -2.86 -20.35
N ASN A 20 8.95 -2.47 -19.39
CA ASN A 20 10.36 -2.79 -19.49
C ASN A 20 10.59 -4.28 -19.22
N GLU A 21 11.59 -4.87 -19.88
CA GLU A 21 11.98 -6.27 -19.67
C GLU A 21 12.33 -6.58 -18.20
N LYS A 22 12.81 -5.59 -17.44
CA LYS A 22 13.18 -5.75 -16.02
C LYS A 22 11.97 -5.88 -15.08
N ASP A 23 10.83 -5.36 -15.50
CA ASP A 23 9.60 -5.32 -14.71
C ASP A 23 8.78 -6.60 -14.91
N ILE A 24 9.11 -7.36 -15.96
CA ILE A 24 8.42 -8.59 -16.36
C ILE A 24 9.11 -9.79 -15.73
N GLN A 25 8.33 -10.62 -15.04
CA GLN A 25 8.78 -11.85 -14.42
C GLN A 25 7.93 -13.01 -14.93
N LEU A 26 8.59 -14.09 -15.30
CA LEU A 26 7.94 -15.35 -15.65
C LEU A 26 8.00 -16.29 -14.45
N ILE A 27 6.83 -16.72 -13.97
CA ILE A 27 6.70 -17.69 -12.89
C ILE A 27 6.38 -19.05 -13.51
N CYS A 28 7.26 -20.02 -13.26
CA CYS A 28 7.12 -21.39 -13.72
C CYS A 28 7.06 -22.33 -12.52
N CYS A 29 5.92 -22.98 -12.29
CA CYS A 29 5.76 -23.94 -11.20
C CYS A 29 5.93 -25.38 -11.70
N GLN A 30 6.36 -26.27 -10.80
CA GLN A 30 6.23 -27.71 -10.98
C GLN A 30 4.74 -28.11 -10.93
N PRO A 31 4.33 -29.19 -11.61
CA PRO A 31 2.95 -29.64 -11.59
C PRO A 31 2.54 -30.24 -10.25
N ASP A 32 3.45 -30.94 -9.57
CA ASP A 32 3.19 -31.54 -8.26
C ASP A 32 3.14 -30.48 -7.15
N ALA A 33 2.15 -30.60 -6.25
CA ALA A 33 2.06 -29.75 -5.07
C ALA A 33 3.27 -29.95 -4.15
N SER A 34 3.75 -28.85 -3.57
CA SER A 34 4.84 -28.87 -2.59
C SER A 34 4.41 -29.44 -1.23
N ILE A 35 3.11 -29.60 -1.00
CA ILE A 35 2.53 -30.12 0.24
C ILE A 35 1.67 -31.34 -0.05
N SER A 36 1.75 -32.33 0.84
CA SER A 36 0.89 -33.52 0.78
C SER A 36 -0.53 -33.21 1.26
N TRP A 37 -1.49 -33.93 0.71
CA TRP A 37 -2.90 -33.79 1.04
C TRP A 37 -3.30 -34.65 2.25
N LEU A 38 -3.15 -34.07 3.43
CA LEU A 38 -3.43 -34.74 4.70
C LEU A 38 -4.83 -34.35 5.22
N ILE A 39 -5.87 -35.06 4.76
CA ILE A 39 -7.24 -34.86 5.26
C ILE A 39 -7.73 -36.11 6.00
N PRO A 40 -8.26 -35.97 7.23
CA PRO A 40 -8.82 -37.10 7.94
C PRO A 40 -9.95 -37.78 7.15
N PRO A 41 -10.02 -39.14 7.12
CA PRO A 41 -11.01 -39.85 6.31
C PRO A 41 -12.47 -39.45 6.59
N ALA A 42 -12.80 -39.15 7.85
CA ALA A 42 -14.13 -38.70 8.24
C ALA A 42 -14.50 -37.32 7.64
N VAL A 43 -13.52 -36.42 7.51
CA VAL A 43 -13.72 -35.10 6.89
C VAL A 43 -13.86 -35.27 5.37
N GLN A 44 -13.00 -36.10 4.77
CA GLN A 44 -13.07 -36.39 3.34
C GLN A 44 -14.42 -36.99 2.94
N TYR A 45 -14.95 -37.94 3.72
CA TYR A 45 -16.28 -38.52 3.48
C TYR A 45 -17.40 -37.47 3.54
N ARG A 46 -17.35 -36.55 4.52
CA ARG A 46 -18.32 -35.44 4.62
C ARG A 46 -18.19 -34.48 3.45
N PHE A 47 -16.98 -34.15 3.03
CA PHE A 47 -16.72 -33.30 1.87
C PHE A 47 -17.26 -33.91 0.58
N ILE A 48 -17.00 -35.19 0.32
CA ILE A 48 -17.53 -35.91 -0.86
C ILE A 48 -19.07 -35.83 -0.90
N ARG A 49 -19.74 -35.91 0.25
CA ARG A 49 -21.20 -35.81 0.35
C ARG A 49 -21.72 -34.39 0.11
N SER A 50 -20.97 -33.34 0.49
CA SER A 50 -21.40 -31.96 0.27
C SER A 50 -21.28 -31.51 -1.19
N LEU A 51 -20.47 -32.19 -2.01
CA LEU A 51 -20.32 -31.89 -3.44
C LEU A 51 -21.64 -31.97 -4.24
N ASP A 52 -22.65 -32.69 -3.75
CA ASP A 52 -23.97 -32.77 -4.42
C ASP A 52 -24.83 -31.52 -4.25
N VAL A 53 -24.51 -30.67 -3.27
CA VAL A 53 -25.27 -29.45 -2.98
C VAL A 53 -24.74 -28.31 -3.83
N GLU A 54 -23.46 -28.01 -3.67
CA GLU A 54 -22.77 -26.91 -4.34
C GLU A 54 -21.29 -27.23 -4.39
N LEU A 55 -20.67 -26.97 -5.53
CA LEU A 55 -19.23 -27.14 -5.74
C LEU A 55 -18.67 -25.83 -6.25
N GLU A 56 -17.87 -25.20 -5.40
CA GLU A 56 -17.09 -24.03 -5.75
C GLU A 56 -15.61 -24.37 -5.75
N ILE A 57 -14.89 -23.87 -6.74
CA ILE A 57 -13.44 -23.96 -6.81
C ILE A 57 -12.90 -22.54 -6.86
N ILE A 58 -11.98 -22.24 -5.95
CA ILE A 58 -11.34 -20.95 -5.82
C ILE A 58 -9.86 -21.12 -6.15
N PHE A 59 -9.37 -20.35 -7.11
CA PHE A 59 -7.95 -20.26 -7.39
C PHE A 59 -7.37 -19.01 -6.74
N SER A 60 -6.18 -19.11 -6.16
CA SER A 60 -5.52 -17.94 -5.56
C SER A 60 -4.04 -17.86 -5.91
N TRP A 61 -3.59 -16.66 -6.26
CA TRP A 61 -2.19 -16.29 -6.38
C TRP A 61 -1.80 -15.38 -5.20
N VAL A 62 -0.68 -15.67 -4.57
CA VAL A 62 -0.09 -14.82 -3.53
C VAL A 62 1.28 -14.37 -4.01
N PHE A 63 1.39 -13.07 -4.29
CA PHE A 63 2.64 -12.45 -4.70
C PHE A 63 3.30 -11.79 -3.48
N ILE A 64 4.58 -12.10 -3.26
CA ILE A 64 5.37 -11.53 -2.17
C ILE A 64 6.50 -10.73 -2.79
N ARG A 65 6.58 -9.44 -2.45
CA ARG A 65 7.59 -8.51 -2.96
C ARG A 65 8.22 -7.72 -1.81
N ASP A 66 9.49 -7.35 -1.94
CA ASP A 66 10.20 -6.59 -0.91
C ASP A 66 9.67 -5.16 -0.70
N ARG A 67 9.03 -4.61 -1.73
CA ARG A 67 8.36 -3.30 -1.75
C ARG A 67 7.07 -3.40 -2.56
N PRO A 68 6.07 -2.54 -2.30
CA PRO A 68 6.04 -1.43 -1.32
C PRO A 68 5.98 -1.87 0.15
N LYS A 69 6.61 -1.12 1.07
CA LYS A 69 6.63 -1.47 2.50
C LYS A 69 5.25 -1.30 3.14
N GLY A 70 4.82 -2.30 3.92
CA GLY A 70 3.47 -2.42 4.50
C GLY A 70 2.42 -3.00 3.55
N LYS A 71 2.83 -3.37 2.32
CA LYS A 71 2.01 -3.93 1.25
C LYS A 71 2.81 -4.96 0.43
N GLU A 72 3.65 -5.71 1.12
CA GLU A 72 4.58 -6.68 0.55
C GLU A 72 3.85 -7.90 -0.03
N VAL A 73 2.75 -8.30 0.60
CA VAL A 73 1.96 -9.47 0.21
C VAL A 73 0.69 -9.00 -0.47
N VAL A 74 0.48 -9.43 -1.71
CA VAL A 74 -0.74 -9.16 -2.47
C VAL A 74 -1.37 -10.47 -2.91
N LYS A 75 -2.65 -10.63 -2.63
CA LYS A 75 -3.43 -11.83 -2.97
C LYS A 75 -4.42 -11.50 -4.07
N TYR A 76 -4.49 -12.38 -5.05
CA TYR A 76 -5.54 -12.42 -6.07
C TYR A 76 -6.33 -13.71 -5.92
N GLU A 77 -7.66 -13.62 -5.92
CA GLU A 77 -8.56 -14.77 -5.85
C GLU A 77 -9.55 -14.72 -7.02
N LEU A 78 -9.79 -15.87 -7.63
CA LEU A 78 -10.77 -16.05 -8.67
C LEU A 78 -11.67 -17.24 -8.35
N TYR A 79 -12.97 -17.01 -8.43
CA TYR A 79 -13.98 -18.06 -8.39
C TYR A 79 -14.15 -18.62 -9.80
N VAL A 80 -13.99 -19.93 -9.96
CA VAL A 80 -14.15 -20.57 -11.26
C VAL A 80 -15.64 -20.53 -11.63
N GLU A 81 -15.99 -19.78 -12.69
CA GLU A 81 -17.38 -19.60 -13.13
C GLU A 81 -18.05 -20.92 -13.52
N HIS A 82 -17.29 -21.84 -14.11
CA HIS A 82 -17.77 -23.14 -14.59
C HIS A 82 -16.99 -24.28 -13.92
N PRO A 83 -17.30 -24.62 -12.66
CA PRO A 83 -16.64 -25.72 -11.97
C PRO A 83 -16.95 -27.07 -12.65
N PRO A 84 -16.08 -28.09 -12.48
CA PRO A 84 -16.30 -29.42 -13.01
C PRO A 84 -17.56 -30.03 -12.39
N ARG A 85 -18.13 -31.05 -13.05
CA ARG A 85 -19.34 -31.69 -12.53
C ARG A 85 -19.01 -32.44 -11.24
N PRO A 86 -19.85 -32.38 -10.19
CA PRO A 86 -19.59 -33.06 -8.93
C PRO A 86 -19.26 -34.56 -9.06
N TYR A 87 -19.87 -35.27 -10.03
CA TYR A 87 -19.58 -36.68 -10.24
C TYR A 87 -18.13 -36.95 -10.68
N GLU A 88 -17.50 -36.03 -11.41
CA GLU A 88 -16.12 -36.18 -11.90
C GLU A 88 -15.15 -36.10 -10.74
N VAL A 89 -15.34 -35.10 -9.89
CA VAL A 89 -14.57 -34.92 -8.65
C VAL A 89 -14.73 -36.15 -7.74
N LYS A 90 -15.96 -36.65 -7.58
CA LYS A 90 -16.24 -37.86 -6.79
C LYS A 90 -15.55 -39.12 -7.32
N LYS A 91 -15.47 -39.28 -8.65
CA LYS A 91 -14.76 -40.41 -9.26
C LYS A 91 -13.29 -40.42 -8.88
N VAL A 92 -12.67 -39.24 -8.80
CA VAL A 92 -11.28 -39.07 -8.35
C VAL A 92 -11.10 -39.45 -6.90
N PHE A 93 -11.97 -38.95 -6.03
CA PHE A 93 -11.96 -39.33 -4.60
C PHE A 93 -12.19 -40.83 -4.35
N ASN A 94 -13.03 -41.47 -5.16
CA ASN A 94 -13.32 -42.90 -5.05
C ASN A 94 -12.22 -43.78 -5.67
N GLY A 95 -11.19 -43.20 -6.31
CA GLY A 95 -10.11 -43.93 -6.99
C GLY A 95 -10.54 -44.61 -8.29
N THR A 96 -11.66 -44.19 -8.88
CA THR A 96 -12.15 -44.72 -10.19
C THR A 96 -11.62 -43.91 -11.38
N ALA A 97 -11.06 -42.74 -11.12
CA ALA A 97 -10.37 -41.90 -12.08
C ALA A 97 -9.19 -41.23 -11.35
N ASP A 98 -8.12 -40.91 -12.07
CA ASP A 98 -6.94 -40.28 -11.44
C ASP A 98 -7.03 -38.75 -11.42
N GLY A 99 -7.91 -38.14 -12.23
CA GLY A 99 -8.02 -36.69 -12.36
C GLY A 99 -9.24 -36.20 -13.15
N PHE A 100 -9.41 -34.88 -13.21
CA PHE A 100 -10.43 -34.19 -13.99
C PHE A 100 -9.88 -32.90 -14.61
N ARG A 101 -10.50 -32.44 -15.69
CA ARG A 101 -10.15 -31.19 -16.36
C ARG A 101 -10.97 -30.03 -15.81
N ILE A 102 -10.32 -28.89 -15.63
CA ILE A 102 -10.96 -27.62 -15.28
C ILE A 102 -10.57 -26.55 -16.31
N PHE A 103 -11.53 -25.68 -16.61
CA PHE A 103 -11.37 -24.64 -17.61
C PHE A 103 -11.36 -23.26 -16.95
N ASP A 104 -10.65 -22.33 -17.58
CA ASP A 104 -10.65 -20.90 -17.22
C ASP A 104 -10.37 -20.62 -15.73
N VAL A 105 -9.33 -21.29 -15.19
CA VAL A 105 -9.04 -21.32 -13.75
C VAL A 105 -8.43 -20.03 -13.23
N TYR A 106 -7.57 -19.40 -14.04
CA TYR A 106 -6.94 -18.11 -13.73
C TYR A 106 -6.39 -17.45 -15.01
N PRO A 107 -6.22 -16.13 -15.04
CA PRO A 107 -5.62 -15.43 -16.19
C PRO A 107 -4.10 -15.61 -16.22
N ARG A 108 -3.51 -15.69 -17.42
CA ARG A 108 -2.06 -15.89 -17.57
C ARG A 108 -1.22 -14.68 -17.17
N TYR A 109 -1.79 -13.47 -17.26
CA TYR A 109 -1.08 -12.21 -17.08
C TYR A 109 -1.58 -11.46 -15.85
N PHE A 110 -0.64 -11.07 -14.99
CA PHE A 110 -0.89 -10.27 -13.80
C PHE A 110 -0.09 -8.98 -13.84
N ARG A 111 -0.70 -7.89 -13.38
CA ARG A 111 -0.04 -6.63 -13.12
C ARG A 111 -0.11 -6.35 -11.62
N VAL A 112 1.03 -6.38 -10.94
CA VAL A 112 1.10 -6.10 -9.52
C VAL A 112 1.53 -4.65 -9.33
N THR A 113 0.61 -3.82 -8.84
CA THR A 113 0.80 -2.39 -8.80
C THR A 113 1.68 -1.95 -7.64
N GLY A 114 2.25 -0.75 -7.75
CA GLY A 114 2.94 -0.07 -6.65
C GLY A 114 1.99 0.35 -5.51
N SER A 115 0.67 0.28 -5.71
CA SER A 115 -0.33 0.52 -4.67
C SER A 115 -0.63 -0.70 -3.80
N GLY A 116 -0.09 -1.88 -4.14
CA GLY A 116 -0.33 -3.13 -3.44
C GLY A 116 -1.60 -3.87 -3.89
N GLU A 117 -1.98 -3.73 -5.16
CA GLU A 117 -3.13 -4.42 -5.75
C GLU A 117 -2.64 -5.31 -6.92
N VAL A 118 -3.35 -6.41 -7.16
CA VAL A 118 -3.18 -7.19 -8.40
C VAL A 118 -4.29 -6.78 -9.33
N ARG A 119 -3.90 -6.33 -10.53
CA ARG A 119 -4.81 -6.02 -11.63
C ARG A 119 -4.56 -7.00 -12.76
N LEU A 120 -5.60 -7.25 -13.53
CA LEU A 120 -5.48 -7.97 -14.78
C LEU A 120 -5.04 -6.98 -15.85
N LEU A 121 -4.25 -7.45 -16.81
CA LEU A 121 -3.97 -6.67 -18.01
C LEU A 121 -5.23 -6.68 -18.86
N GLU A 122 -6.00 -5.59 -18.80
CA GLU A 122 -7.20 -5.37 -19.60
C GLU A 122 -6.83 -5.63 -21.07
N GLN A 123 -7.36 -6.73 -21.63
CA GLN A 123 -7.23 -7.28 -23.00
C GLN A 123 -6.81 -8.76 -23.05
N THR A 124 -6.36 -9.37 -21.95
CA THR A 124 -5.92 -10.77 -22.00
C THR A 124 -7.11 -11.75 -21.95
N VAL A 125 -7.43 -12.35 -23.09
CA VAL A 125 -8.38 -13.49 -23.21
C VAL A 125 -7.71 -14.82 -22.81
N ASP A 126 -6.41 -14.79 -22.51
CA ASP A 126 -5.62 -15.98 -22.20
C ASP A 126 -5.84 -16.45 -20.75
N SER A 127 -6.93 -17.17 -20.55
CA SER A 127 -7.18 -17.96 -19.35
C SER A 127 -6.40 -19.29 -19.39
N VAL A 128 -6.04 -19.79 -18.22
CA VAL A 128 -5.34 -21.07 -18.06
C VAL A 128 -6.34 -22.15 -17.69
N SER A 129 -6.37 -23.19 -18.51
CA SER A 129 -7.12 -24.43 -18.25
C SER A 129 -6.13 -25.54 -17.90
N GLY A 130 -6.53 -26.45 -17.01
CA GLY A 130 -5.62 -27.45 -16.48
C GLY A 130 -6.28 -28.76 -16.12
N ASP A 131 -5.48 -29.81 -16.07
CA ASP A 131 -5.86 -31.12 -15.55
C ASP A 131 -5.38 -31.24 -14.10
N LEU A 132 -6.30 -31.52 -13.18
CA LEU A 132 -5.99 -31.84 -11.78
C LEU A 132 -5.95 -33.35 -11.59
N PHE A 133 -4.85 -33.85 -11.04
CA PHE A 133 -4.66 -35.26 -10.71
C PHE A 133 -4.46 -35.46 -9.22
N LEU A 134 -5.10 -36.49 -8.68
CA LEU A 134 -4.87 -36.96 -7.32
C LEU A 134 -3.91 -38.14 -7.37
N ASN A 135 -2.69 -37.93 -6.91
CA ASN A 135 -1.71 -39.00 -6.78
C ASN A 135 -1.96 -39.79 -5.49
N HIS A 136 -2.21 -41.09 -5.64
CA HIS A 136 -2.49 -42.03 -4.55
C HIS A 136 -1.22 -42.54 -3.83
N GLY A 137 -0.22 -41.67 -3.65
CA GLY A 137 0.94 -41.98 -2.82
C GLY A 137 0.62 -42.03 -1.31
N ILE A 138 1.61 -42.37 -0.49
CA ILE A 138 1.49 -42.35 0.98
C ILE A 138 2.50 -41.32 1.52
N PRO A 139 2.07 -40.10 1.89
CA PRO A 139 0.72 -39.51 1.75
C PRO A 139 0.37 -39.11 0.30
N SER A 140 -0.92 -38.94 0.00
CA SER A 140 -1.40 -38.50 -1.32
C SER A 140 -1.13 -37.01 -1.57
N TRP A 141 -1.11 -36.58 -2.83
CA TRP A 141 -0.96 -35.15 -3.18
C TRP A 141 -1.70 -34.83 -4.49
N TRP A 142 -1.96 -33.53 -4.70
CA TRP A 142 -2.54 -33.03 -5.94
C TRP A 142 -1.44 -32.58 -6.90
N SER A 143 -1.72 -32.72 -8.19
CA SER A 143 -0.88 -32.17 -9.26
C SER A 143 -1.74 -31.43 -10.26
N PHE A 144 -1.25 -30.28 -10.72
CA PHE A 144 -1.93 -29.44 -11.70
C PHE A 144 -1.07 -29.36 -12.96
N HIS A 145 -1.63 -29.76 -14.10
CA HIS A 145 -0.98 -29.67 -15.39
C HIS A 145 -1.68 -28.62 -16.26
N ASP A 146 -0.99 -27.55 -16.65
CA ASP A 146 -1.51 -26.57 -17.62
C ASP A 146 -1.55 -27.24 -19.01
N VAL A 147 -2.75 -27.32 -19.59
CA VAL A 147 -3.00 -27.96 -20.89
C VAL A 147 -2.22 -27.27 -22.01
N ASN A 148 -1.98 -25.97 -21.88
CA ASN A 148 -1.29 -25.12 -22.84
C ASN A 148 0.18 -24.86 -22.48
N ALA A 149 0.73 -25.50 -21.44
CA ALA A 149 2.12 -25.27 -21.00
C ALA A 149 3.15 -25.50 -22.11
N SER A 150 2.92 -26.49 -22.96
CA SER A 150 3.83 -26.85 -24.07
C SER A 150 3.92 -25.78 -25.16
N ASN A 151 2.92 -24.89 -25.26
CA ASN A 151 2.90 -23.81 -26.24
C ASN A 151 3.79 -22.62 -25.82
N VAL A 152 4.10 -22.49 -24.53
CA VAL A 152 4.90 -21.38 -24.00
C VAL A 152 6.35 -21.82 -23.83
N LYS A 153 7.19 -21.43 -24.80
CA LYS A 153 8.64 -21.64 -24.74
C LYS A 153 9.25 -20.66 -23.75
N GLY A 154 9.21 -21.00 -22.46
CA GLY A 154 9.72 -20.15 -21.37
C GLY A 154 10.13 -20.93 -20.13
N CYS A 155 9.41 -22.00 -19.80
CA CYS A 155 9.58 -22.73 -18.55
C CYS A 155 10.33 -24.06 -18.69
N GLU A 156 11.23 -24.19 -19.67
CA GLU A 156 12.14 -25.36 -19.82
C GLU A 156 11.47 -26.75 -19.75
N GLY A 157 10.21 -26.86 -20.15
CA GLY A 157 9.45 -28.12 -20.15
C GLY A 157 8.63 -28.39 -18.88
N LEU A 158 8.57 -27.43 -17.94
CA LEU A 158 7.66 -27.50 -16.80
C LEU A 158 6.20 -27.40 -17.26
N THR A 159 5.37 -28.34 -16.82
CA THR A 159 3.95 -28.41 -17.18
C THR A 159 3.01 -27.91 -16.08
N GLY A 160 3.55 -27.35 -15.00
CA GLY A 160 2.75 -26.85 -13.87
C GLY A 160 2.11 -25.50 -14.14
N PRO A 161 1.53 -24.87 -13.09
CA PRO A 161 0.99 -23.52 -13.19
C PRO A 161 2.03 -22.51 -13.69
N MET A 162 1.60 -21.59 -14.55
CA MET A 162 2.46 -20.57 -15.13
C MET A 162 1.77 -19.21 -15.10
N ALA A 163 2.50 -18.18 -14.67
CA ALA A 163 2.01 -16.82 -14.67
C ALA A 163 3.08 -15.86 -15.20
N ILE A 164 2.65 -14.88 -15.99
CA ILE A 164 3.48 -13.75 -16.40
C ILE A 164 3.08 -12.57 -15.54
N VAL A 165 4.02 -12.03 -14.79
CA VAL A 165 3.77 -11.00 -13.80
C VAL A 165 4.56 -9.76 -14.16
N VAL A 166 3.85 -8.65 -14.37
CA VAL A 166 4.45 -7.33 -14.48
C VAL A 166 4.41 -6.69 -13.10
N SER A 167 5.58 -6.52 -12.49
CA SER A 167 5.69 -5.81 -11.21
C SER A 167 6.03 -4.35 -11.48
N GLU A 168 5.14 -3.44 -11.10
CA GLU A 168 5.44 -2.02 -11.18
C GLU A 168 6.59 -1.62 -10.25
N GLU A 169 7.46 -0.75 -10.75
CA GLU A 169 8.48 -0.13 -9.93
C GLU A 169 7.84 0.75 -8.84
N THR A 170 8.28 0.55 -7.60
CA THR A 170 7.94 1.45 -6.50
C THR A 170 9.06 2.47 -6.31
N PRO A 171 8.74 3.77 -6.13
CA PRO A 171 9.76 4.78 -5.82
C PRO A 171 10.63 4.35 -4.65
N GLN A 172 11.93 4.61 -4.74
CA GLN A 172 12.89 4.26 -3.69
C GLN A 172 13.25 5.47 -2.82
N GLY A 173 13.66 5.22 -1.57
CA GLY A 173 14.05 6.25 -0.61
C GLY A 173 12.90 6.79 0.23
N ILE A 174 13.13 7.90 0.94
CA ILE A 174 12.19 8.48 1.91
C ILE A 174 10.84 8.80 1.26
N LEU A 175 10.83 9.31 0.02
CA LEU A 175 9.60 9.57 -0.73
C LEU A 175 8.81 8.28 -1.02
N GLY A 176 9.50 7.20 -1.37
CA GLY A 176 8.86 5.89 -1.58
C GLY A 176 8.26 5.30 -0.31
N GLU A 177 8.99 5.40 0.81
CA GLU A 177 8.52 4.88 2.11
C GLU A 177 7.36 5.69 2.69
N THR A 178 7.37 7.01 2.50
CA THR A 178 6.27 7.87 2.91
C THR A 178 5.03 7.61 2.04
N LEU A 179 5.18 7.50 0.72
CA LEU A 179 4.06 7.20 -0.20
C LEU A 179 3.54 5.76 -0.07
N SER A 180 4.38 4.79 0.31
CA SER A 180 3.93 3.41 0.52
C SER A 180 3.07 3.27 1.78
N LYS A 181 3.36 4.07 2.82
CA LYS A 181 2.65 4.08 4.10
C LYS A 181 1.48 5.05 4.15
N PHE A 182 1.61 6.20 3.48
CA PHE A 182 0.61 7.27 3.46
C PHE A 182 0.15 7.50 2.02
N SER A 183 -1.16 7.40 1.80
CA SER A 183 -1.76 7.72 0.51
C SER A 183 -1.51 9.20 0.15
N ILE A 184 -1.37 9.51 -1.14
CA ILE A 184 -1.28 10.88 -1.66
C ILE A 184 -2.41 11.78 -1.12
N TRP A 185 -3.61 11.21 -0.92
CA TRP A 185 -4.77 11.88 -0.33
C TRP A 185 -4.53 12.31 1.12
N SER A 186 -3.88 11.45 1.91
CA SER A 186 -3.59 11.75 3.32
C SER A 186 -2.49 12.81 3.46
N LEU A 187 -1.51 12.82 2.54
CA LEU A 187 -0.47 13.84 2.47
C LEU A 187 -1.05 15.19 2.03
N TYR A 188 -1.96 15.19 1.06
CA TYR A 188 -2.70 16.39 0.66
C TYR A 188 -3.52 16.96 1.82
N LEU A 189 -4.32 16.12 2.49
CA LEU A 189 -5.17 16.56 3.59
C LEU A 189 -4.33 17.11 4.76
N SER A 190 -3.23 16.44 5.11
CA SER A 190 -2.35 16.90 6.19
C SER A 190 -1.69 18.23 5.86
N PHE A 191 -1.21 18.41 4.62
CA PHE A 191 -0.63 19.67 4.17
C PHE A 191 -1.66 20.81 4.19
N VAL A 192 -2.85 20.59 3.63
CA VAL A 192 -3.92 21.60 3.60
C VAL A 192 -4.37 21.98 5.02
N LEU A 193 -4.51 21.01 5.93
CA LEU A 193 -4.84 21.29 7.32
C LEU A 193 -3.72 22.05 8.04
N ALA A 194 -2.45 21.72 7.78
CA ALA A 194 -1.31 22.41 8.36
C ALA A 194 -1.25 23.88 7.90
N VAL A 195 -1.38 24.13 6.59
CA VAL A 195 -1.44 25.48 6.03
C VAL A 195 -2.66 26.24 6.56
N GLY A 196 -3.83 25.61 6.61
CA GLY A 196 -5.05 26.21 7.16
C GLY A 196 -4.91 26.60 8.64
N ARG A 197 -4.27 25.75 9.45
CA ARG A 197 -3.95 26.08 10.85
C ARG A 197 -2.93 27.21 10.95
N PHE A 198 -1.91 27.21 10.11
CA PHE A 198 -0.91 28.28 10.10
C PHE A 198 -1.52 29.64 9.77
N ILE A 199 -2.34 29.70 8.71
CA ILE A 199 -3.07 30.91 8.34
C ILE A 199 -3.98 31.34 9.50
N ARG A 200 -4.74 30.40 10.09
CA ARG A 200 -5.58 30.69 11.25
C ARG A 200 -4.78 31.28 12.41
N LEU A 201 -3.57 30.79 12.67
CA LEU A 201 -2.71 31.29 13.75
C LEU A 201 -2.30 32.76 13.56
N GLN A 202 -2.06 33.20 12.33
CA GLN A 202 -1.68 34.59 12.05
C GLN A 202 -2.83 35.58 12.32
N PHE A 203 -4.08 35.14 12.12
CA PHE A 203 -5.26 35.97 12.34
C PHE A 203 -5.95 35.71 13.69
N SER A 204 -5.68 34.58 14.32
CA SER A 204 -6.16 34.31 15.68
C SER A 204 -5.42 35.19 16.65
N GLU A 205 -6.13 35.71 17.65
CA GLU A 205 -5.57 36.54 18.73
C GLU A 205 -5.18 37.97 18.35
N LEU A 206 -5.51 38.46 17.14
CA LEU A 206 -5.35 39.89 16.81
C LEU A 206 -6.02 40.79 17.85
N LYS A 207 -7.25 40.45 18.31
CA LYS A 207 -7.95 41.19 19.37
C LYS A 207 -7.17 41.25 20.69
N MET A 208 -6.48 40.17 21.07
CA MET A 208 -5.73 40.10 22.32
C MET A 208 -4.47 40.98 22.28
N ARG A 209 -3.94 41.24 21.07
CA ARG A 209 -2.77 42.09 20.83
C ARG A 209 -3.09 43.58 20.74
N ILE A 210 -4.33 43.95 20.40
CA ILE A 210 -4.74 45.37 20.24
C ILE A 210 -4.26 46.28 21.38
N PRO A 211 -4.42 45.93 22.68
CA PRO A 211 -4.02 46.81 23.78
C PRO A 211 -2.53 47.10 23.87
N TYR A 212 -1.69 46.30 23.20
CA TYR A 212 -0.23 46.39 23.27
C TYR A 212 0.40 46.85 21.95
N GLU A 213 -0.25 46.60 20.82
CA GLU A 213 0.24 47.00 19.49
C GLU A 213 -0.31 48.35 19.02
N ASN A 214 -1.52 48.76 19.46
CA ASN A 214 -2.17 50.00 19.01
C ASN A 214 -2.20 51.06 20.12
N LEU A 215 -1.02 51.56 20.50
CA LEU A 215 -0.86 52.61 21.51
C LEU A 215 -0.70 53.99 20.84
N PRO A 216 -1.30 55.08 21.37
CA PRO A 216 -1.26 56.40 20.73
C PRO A 216 0.14 57.05 20.69
N SER A 217 0.91 56.95 21.78
CA SER A 217 2.30 57.39 21.88
C SER A 217 3.07 56.46 22.82
N CYS A 218 4.33 56.14 22.49
CA CYS A 218 5.17 55.26 23.31
C CYS A 218 6.36 55.99 23.97
N GLU A 219 6.48 57.31 23.83
CA GLU A 219 7.67 58.06 24.23
C GLU A 219 7.99 57.92 25.73
N ARG A 220 6.98 58.02 26.60
CA ARG A 220 7.16 57.85 28.05
C ARG A 220 7.59 56.43 28.44
N LEU A 221 7.11 55.41 27.73
CA LEU A 221 7.52 54.02 27.96
C LEU A 221 8.94 53.77 27.47
N ILE A 222 9.31 54.37 26.33
CA ILE A 222 10.67 54.31 25.78
C ILE A 222 11.65 54.97 26.75
N ALA A 223 11.32 56.15 27.30
CA ALA A 223 12.16 56.83 28.28
C ALA A 223 12.43 55.97 29.53
N ILE A 224 11.41 55.28 30.06
CA ILE A 224 11.60 54.33 31.18
C ILE A 224 12.56 53.19 30.79
N CYS A 225 12.44 52.65 29.57
CA CYS A 225 13.35 51.62 29.07
C CYS A 225 14.79 52.14 28.88
N GLU A 226 14.96 53.38 28.45
CA GLU A 226 16.26 54.05 28.32
C GLU A 226 16.89 54.31 29.70
N ASP A 227 16.10 54.75 30.69
CA ASP A 227 16.57 54.93 32.07
C ASP A 227 17.00 53.61 32.73
N ILE A 228 16.25 52.52 32.47
CA ILE A 228 16.66 51.16 32.89
C ILE A 228 17.99 50.78 32.25
N TYR A 229 18.15 51.06 30.95
CA TYR A 229 19.39 50.77 30.22
C TYR A 229 20.57 51.59 30.77
N ALA A 230 20.36 52.87 31.09
CA ALA A 230 21.37 53.75 31.68
C ALA A 230 21.78 53.30 33.08
N ALA A 231 20.81 53.03 33.98
CA ALA A 231 21.09 52.54 35.34
C ALA A 231 21.88 51.23 35.33
N ARG A 232 21.58 50.33 34.38
CA ARG A 232 22.35 49.09 34.18
C ARG A 232 23.77 49.36 33.71
N ALA A 233 23.98 50.33 32.81
CA ALA A 233 25.30 50.68 32.32
C ALA A 233 26.19 51.32 33.40
N GLU A 234 25.58 52.04 34.33
CA GLU A 234 26.26 52.69 35.47
C GLU A 234 26.45 51.76 36.68
N GLY A 235 25.75 50.61 36.68
CA GLY A 235 25.81 49.61 37.76
C GLY A 235 24.92 49.93 38.97
N GLU A 236 23.96 50.85 38.83
CA GLU A 236 23.00 51.24 39.86
C GLU A 236 21.82 50.27 39.94
N LEU A 237 22.09 49.06 40.47
CA LEU A 237 21.13 47.94 40.49
C LEU A 237 19.83 48.24 41.27
N GLU A 238 19.88 49.07 42.32
CA GLU A 238 18.69 49.45 43.08
C GLU A 238 17.73 50.31 42.24
N VAL A 239 18.27 51.24 41.46
CA VAL A 239 17.50 52.12 40.57
C VAL A 239 16.91 51.31 39.41
N GLU A 240 17.71 50.39 38.84
CA GLU A 240 17.27 49.45 37.81
C GLU A 240 16.06 48.61 38.29
N GLU A 241 16.13 48.07 39.51
CA GLU A 241 15.05 47.25 40.07
C GLU A 241 13.75 48.05 40.24
N VAL A 242 13.84 49.28 40.75
CA VAL A 242 12.67 50.16 40.94
C VAL A 242 12.02 50.50 39.60
N LEU A 243 12.81 50.85 38.58
CA LEU A 243 12.31 51.17 37.24
C LEU A 243 11.71 49.93 36.55
N TYR A 244 12.34 48.76 36.69
CA TYR A 244 11.82 47.50 36.16
C TYR A 244 10.44 47.14 36.75
N TRP A 245 10.29 47.22 38.08
CA TRP A 245 9.00 46.97 38.72
C TRP A 245 7.93 48.00 38.34
N THR A 246 8.35 49.24 38.06
CA THR A 246 7.45 50.28 37.54
C THR A 246 6.94 49.90 36.15
N LEU A 247 7.81 49.45 35.25
CA LEU A 247 7.44 48.96 33.92
C LEU A 247 6.46 47.76 34.00
N VAL A 248 6.76 46.78 34.86
CA VAL A 248 5.88 45.61 35.07
C VAL A 248 4.50 46.03 35.59
N LYS A 249 4.42 46.97 36.53
CA LYS A 249 3.13 47.50 37.04
C LYS A 249 2.31 48.16 35.94
N ILE A 250 2.95 48.88 35.02
CA ILE A 250 2.29 49.51 33.88
C ILE A 250 1.71 48.45 32.94
N TYR A 251 2.51 47.45 32.53
CA TYR A 251 2.03 46.38 31.64
C TYR A 251 0.96 45.47 32.26
N ARG A 252 0.89 45.39 33.60
CA ARG A 252 -0.10 44.60 34.33
C ARG A 252 -1.48 45.27 34.42
N SER A 253 -1.57 46.58 34.21
CA SER A 253 -2.81 47.36 34.30
C SER A 253 -3.11 48.08 32.99
N PRO A 254 -4.13 47.68 32.22
CA PRO A 254 -4.50 48.34 30.96
C PRO A 254 -4.80 49.83 31.12
N HIS A 255 -5.35 50.22 32.27
CA HIS A 255 -5.62 51.62 32.58
C HIS A 255 -4.32 52.42 32.73
N MET A 256 -3.32 51.88 33.44
CA MET A 256 -2.01 52.53 33.58
C MET A 256 -1.30 52.61 32.24
N LEU A 257 -1.35 51.55 31.44
CA LEU A 257 -0.76 51.52 30.10
C LEU A 257 -1.35 52.61 29.20
N LEU A 258 -2.67 52.82 29.23
CA LEU A 258 -3.32 53.90 28.47
C LEU A 258 -2.93 55.29 28.97
N GLU A 259 -2.87 55.52 30.28
CA GLU A 259 -2.44 56.81 30.85
C GLU A 259 -1.00 57.19 30.44
N TYR A 260 -0.09 56.21 30.42
CA TYR A 260 1.31 56.41 30.04
C TYR A 260 1.53 56.53 28.52
N THR A 261 0.51 56.26 27.71
CA THR A 261 0.60 56.28 26.24
C THR A 261 -0.29 57.34 25.58
N LYS A 262 -0.84 58.26 26.38
CA LYS A 262 -1.54 59.44 25.85
C LYS A 262 -0.56 60.37 25.12
N PRO A 263 -0.97 60.98 24.00
CA PRO A 263 -0.23 62.10 23.43
C PRO A 263 -0.30 63.28 24.42
N ASP A 264 0.81 64.01 24.54
CA ASP A 264 0.89 65.25 25.33
C ASP A 264 0.08 66.40 24.69
#